data_AF-A0A5N7B9E3-F1
#
_entry.id   AF-A0A5N7B9E3-F1
#
_cell.length_a   1.000
_cell.length_b   1.000
_cell.length_c   1.000
_cell.angle_alpha   90.00
_cell.angle_beta   90.00
_cell.angle_gamma   90.00
#
_symmetry.space_group_name_H-M   'P 1'
#
loop_
_entity.id
_entity.type
_entity.pdbx_description
1 polymer ?
#
loop_
_entity_poly.entity_id
_entity_poly.type
_entity_poly.pdbx_seq_one_letter_code
_entity_poly.pdbx_strand_id
1 'polypeptide(L)'
;MPAMSRRRTSHSEPMASSSANEAFAYSFTSMQQGNQTRRRGPIEGPNGRRLVRRVTWRSSTYKLMASLWVLGVLYIVWFIRDLFFLPFTSTQPNTIITDTSQDLLERYVGHQECGISSLALYEPPKAEGQGDPTHSYCQTRDSLLSAMSNGGRHGFDEAYISKGCFYRWYTSTEICEILQKFGALVFVGDESLADVYAGFNILLRGNLATGALRELEVTKEQMDKCRCGSQFTSALCLPLRITSSEQVEQQNHNRLSSGPNACSFSIPHSFVTATSSPASKSAQERFQRLINRADSQGKPIPVIQSLSISTSYSVEIAGNSMDEWLALAQSGKHDMPFLWLGPTAPGYQKHSESNIHASSWQYTLDASEAARNRGMETLGMYNATLQADSWDGMHYGEKEALVQAMMVINWLSML
;
A
#
# COMPACT_ATOMS: atom_id res chain seq x y z
N MET A 1 -63.25 9.43 16.70
CA MET A 1 -64.69 9.78 16.68
C MET A 1 -65.04 10.50 17.99
N PRO A 2 -65.91 11.53 18.01
CA PRO A 2 -65.76 12.84 17.37
C PRO A 2 -66.04 14.05 18.32
N ALA A 3 -65.58 15.25 17.89
CA ALA A 3 -66.15 16.62 17.92
C ALA A 3 -66.97 17.13 19.15
N MET A 4 -66.96 18.40 19.59
CA MET A 4 -67.16 19.70 18.90
C MET A 4 -66.88 20.84 19.92
N SER A 5 -66.14 21.92 19.59
CA SER A 5 -66.56 23.20 18.98
C SER A 5 -67.23 24.23 19.92
N ARG A 6 -66.59 25.41 20.07
CA ARG A 6 -67.30 26.69 20.24
C ARG A 6 -66.50 27.87 19.67
N ARG A 7 -67.20 28.63 18.81
CA ARG A 7 -66.80 29.80 18.02
C ARG A 7 -66.59 31.09 18.84
N ARG A 8 -65.74 32.00 18.34
CA ARG A 8 -66.15 33.40 18.05
C ARG A 8 -65.29 34.05 16.94
N THR A 9 -65.97 34.87 16.17
CA THR A 9 -65.69 35.55 14.88
C THR A 9 -64.99 36.91 15.06
N SER A 10 -64.15 37.39 14.12
CA SER A 10 -64.48 38.30 12.99
C SER A 10 -63.15 38.98 12.57
N HIS A 11 -62.81 39.41 11.35
CA HIS A 11 -63.53 40.05 10.24
C HIS A 11 -62.71 39.94 8.91
N SER A 12 -63.46 39.83 7.80
CA SER A 12 -63.22 40.30 6.39
C SER A 12 -62.09 39.75 5.50
N GLU A 13 -62.53 39.13 4.40
CA GLU A 13 -61.89 38.64 3.15
C GLU A 13 -61.62 39.77 2.11
N PRO A 14 -61.25 39.52 0.80
CA PRO A 14 -60.79 38.29 0.12
C PRO A 14 -59.53 38.39 -0.78
N MET A 15 -58.91 37.21 -0.99
CA MET A 15 -58.47 36.53 -2.24
C MET A 15 -58.55 37.30 -3.58
N ALA A 16 -57.78 37.04 -4.63
CA ALA A 16 -56.64 36.16 -4.94
C ALA A 16 -56.17 36.51 -6.38
N SER A 17 -54.97 36.07 -6.77
CA SER A 17 -54.74 35.12 -7.88
C SER A 17 -53.48 35.39 -8.70
N SER A 18 -52.76 34.29 -8.97
CA SER A 18 -51.88 34.01 -10.12
C SER A 18 -50.57 34.83 -10.21
N SER A 19 -49.42 34.31 -10.62
CA SER A 19 -49.03 33.03 -11.21
C SER A 19 -47.49 32.95 -11.21
N ALA A 20 -47.00 31.74 -11.45
CA ALA A 20 -45.61 31.36 -11.72
C ALA A 20 -44.86 32.34 -12.64
N ASN A 21 -43.58 32.57 -12.33
CA ASN A 21 -42.63 33.22 -13.23
C ASN A 21 -41.71 32.18 -13.84
N GLU A 22 -42.00 31.84 -15.10
CA GLU A 22 -41.12 31.13 -16.01
C GLU A 22 -41.08 31.92 -17.33
N ALA A 23 -39.86 32.05 -17.88
CA ALA A 23 -39.42 32.42 -19.23
C ALA A 23 -40.32 33.28 -20.16
N PHE A 24 -39.72 34.30 -20.80
CA PHE A 24 -39.84 34.71 -22.23
C PHE A 24 -39.22 36.12 -22.33
N ALA A 25 -37.95 36.23 -22.76
CA ALA A 25 -37.55 36.49 -24.14
C ALA A 25 -38.19 37.75 -24.76
N TYR A 26 -37.39 38.80 -24.95
CA TYR A 26 -37.69 39.86 -25.91
C TYR A 26 -36.54 40.01 -26.93
N SER A 27 -36.92 39.67 -28.16
CA SER A 27 -36.60 40.26 -29.46
C SER A 27 -35.15 40.56 -29.84
N PHE A 28 -34.61 39.59 -30.57
CA PHE A 28 -33.64 39.80 -31.64
C PHE A 28 -34.28 40.58 -32.80
N THR A 29 -33.65 41.68 -33.20
CA THR A 29 -33.76 42.21 -34.56
C THR A 29 -32.36 42.18 -35.18
N SER A 30 -32.23 41.42 -36.26
CA SER A 30 -31.02 41.30 -37.07
C SER A 30 -30.74 42.57 -37.87
N MET A 31 -29.48 43.02 -37.91
CA MET A 31 -28.78 43.20 -39.19
C MET A 31 -27.26 43.42 -39.02
N GLN A 32 -26.52 42.58 -39.75
CA GLN A 32 -25.18 42.77 -40.30
C GLN A 32 -24.60 44.19 -40.28
N GLN A 33 -23.42 44.37 -39.66
CA GLN A 33 -22.19 44.80 -40.34
C GLN A 33 -21.04 45.04 -39.35
N GLY A 34 -19.83 44.68 -39.76
CA GLY A 34 -18.64 45.41 -39.32
C GLY A 34 -17.81 44.74 -38.23
N ASN A 35 -16.89 43.90 -38.67
CA ASN A 35 -15.72 43.47 -37.92
C ASN A 35 -14.88 44.70 -37.53
N GLN A 36 -15.07 45.27 -36.34
CA GLN A 36 -14.13 46.25 -35.77
C GLN A 36 -13.99 46.10 -34.26
N THR A 37 -12.75 45.83 -33.85
CA THR A 37 -12.27 45.91 -32.46
C THR A 37 -12.60 47.29 -31.86
N ARG A 38 -13.41 47.34 -30.80
CA ARG A 38 -13.54 48.54 -29.95
C ARG A 38 -12.19 48.83 -29.29
N ARG A 39 -11.37 49.67 -29.92
CA ARG A 39 -10.19 50.27 -29.29
C ARG A 39 -10.67 51.18 -28.16
N ARG A 40 -10.31 50.85 -26.91
CA ARG A 40 -10.45 51.76 -25.77
C ARG A 40 -9.73 53.08 -26.12
N GLY A 41 -10.47 54.18 -26.07
CA GLY A 41 -9.91 55.52 -26.20
C GLY A 41 -8.92 55.81 -25.05
N PRO A 42 -7.98 56.75 -25.25
CA PRO A 42 -7.00 57.12 -24.24
C PRO A 42 -7.70 57.62 -22.97
N ILE A 43 -7.23 57.19 -21.80
CA ILE A 43 -7.70 57.68 -20.50
C ILE A 43 -7.25 59.15 -20.38
N GLU A 44 -8.21 60.06 -20.42
CA GLU A 44 -7.99 61.49 -20.21
C GLU A 44 -8.00 61.81 -18.72
N GLY A 45 -6.96 62.51 -18.25
CA GLY A 45 -6.90 63.03 -16.89
C GLY A 45 -7.69 64.34 -16.75
N PRO A 46 -7.99 64.78 -15.51
CA PRO A 46 -8.65 66.06 -15.28
C PRO A 46 -7.80 67.19 -15.88
N ASN A 47 -8.44 68.10 -16.63
CA ASN A 47 -7.87 69.19 -17.44
C ASN A 47 -7.43 68.85 -18.89
N GLY A 48 -7.88 67.75 -19.49
CA GLY A 48 -7.73 67.51 -20.94
C GLY A 48 -6.29 67.36 -21.42
N ARG A 49 -5.33 67.18 -20.50
CA ARG A 49 -3.93 66.91 -20.85
C ARG A 49 -3.76 65.43 -21.12
N ARG A 50 -3.43 65.10 -22.36
CA ARG A 50 -3.10 63.77 -22.84
C ARG A 50 -1.96 63.19 -21.97
N LEU A 51 -2.26 62.16 -21.18
CA LEU A 51 -1.25 61.43 -20.40
C LEU A 51 -0.36 60.63 -21.36
N VAL A 52 0.65 61.28 -21.93
CA VAL A 52 1.73 60.59 -22.64
C VAL A 52 2.53 59.85 -21.57
N ARG A 53 2.31 58.53 -21.48
CA ARG A 53 3.13 57.64 -20.64
C ARG A 53 4.57 57.77 -21.12
N ARG A 54 5.38 58.63 -20.49
CA ARG A 54 6.82 58.68 -20.73
C ARG A 54 7.38 57.34 -20.26
N VAL A 55 7.56 56.43 -21.21
CA VAL A 55 8.37 55.23 -21.00
C VAL A 55 9.80 55.74 -20.89
N THR A 56 10.21 56.09 -19.67
CA THR A 56 11.60 56.40 -19.40
C THR A 56 12.39 55.11 -19.57
N TRP A 57 13.49 55.15 -20.31
CA TRP A 57 14.37 53.99 -20.54
C TRP A 57 14.77 53.31 -19.23
N ARG A 58 14.92 54.09 -18.15
CA ARG A 58 15.14 53.62 -16.78
C ARG A 58 14.00 52.74 -16.21
N SER A 59 12.73 53.06 -16.49
CA SER A 59 11.60 52.25 -16.03
C SER A 59 11.46 50.96 -16.83
N SER A 60 11.78 51.01 -18.13
CA SER A 60 11.73 49.82 -19.00
C SER A 60 12.83 48.81 -18.67
N THR A 61 14.06 49.30 -18.42
CA THR A 61 15.20 48.46 -18.03
C THR A 61 15.00 47.81 -16.67
N TYR A 62 14.43 48.52 -15.69
CA TYR A 62 14.10 47.93 -14.39
C TYR A 62 13.07 46.80 -14.52
N LYS A 63 12.03 46.98 -15.34
CA LYS A 63 11.01 45.94 -15.58
C LYS A 63 11.62 44.71 -16.27
N LEU A 64 12.51 44.93 -17.23
CA LEU A 64 13.18 43.84 -17.95
C LEU A 64 14.10 43.05 -17.01
N MET A 65 14.89 43.74 -16.17
CA MET A 65 15.74 43.09 -15.17
C MET A 65 14.93 42.33 -14.11
N ALA A 66 13.81 42.91 -13.64
CA ALA A 66 12.91 42.23 -12.71
C ALA A 66 12.29 40.97 -13.33
N SER A 67 11.86 41.03 -14.60
CA SER A 67 11.34 39.86 -15.32
C SER A 67 12.39 38.79 -15.54
N LEU A 68 13.63 39.16 -15.91
CA LEU A 68 14.74 38.21 -16.04
C LEU A 68 15.10 37.55 -14.70
N TRP A 69 15.06 38.30 -13.61
CA TRP A 69 15.33 37.76 -12.27
C TRP A 69 14.26 36.73 -11.86
N VAL A 70 12.97 37.04 -12.06
CA VAL A 70 11.88 36.10 -11.78
C VAL A 70 12.00 34.84 -12.64
N LEU A 71 12.33 34.98 -13.93
CA LEU A 71 12.58 33.83 -14.80
C LEU A 71 13.79 33.01 -14.35
N GLY A 72 14.86 33.67 -13.90
CA GLY A 72 16.03 33.00 -13.34
C GLY A 72 15.71 32.22 -12.07
N VAL A 73 14.91 32.77 -11.15
CA VAL A 73 14.47 32.07 -9.95
C VAL A 73 13.56 30.88 -10.30
N LEU A 74 12.62 31.03 -11.23
CA LEU A 74 11.79 29.93 -11.71
C LEU A 74 12.61 28.83 -12.38
N TYR A 75 13.63 29.21 -13.17
CA TYR A 75 14.55 28.27 -13.78
C TYR A 75 15.39 27.52 -12.74
N ILE A 76 15.88 28.20 -11.70
CA ILE A 76 16.63 27.57 -10.60
C ILE A 76 15.72 26.62 -9.83
N VAL A 77 14.48 27.00 -9.51
CA VAL A 77 13.52 26.11 -8.83
C VAL A 77 13.18 24.89 -9.70
N TRP A 78 12.99 25.09 -11.01
CA TRP A 78 12.77 24.00 -11.96
C TRP A 78 14.00 23.09 -12.07
N PHE A 79 15.20 23.66 -12.13
CA PHE A 79 16.47 22.93 -12.19
C PHE A 79 16.76 22.17 -10.90
N ILE A 80 16.49 22.74 -9.73
CA ILE A 80 16.56 22.04 -8.44
C ILE A 80 15.51 20.92 -8.40
N ARG A 81 14.29 21.16 -8.90
CA ARG A 81 13.29 20.08 -9.03
C ARG A 81 13.83 18.95 -9.90
N ASP A 82 14.36 19.24 -11.10
CA ASP A 82 14.86 18.20 -12.02
C ASP A 82 16.13 17.50 -11.52
N LEU A 83 17.04 18.23 -10.86
CA LEU A 83 18.31 17.71 -10.38
C LEU A 83 18.17 16.91 -9.07
N PHE A 84 17.15 17.21 -8.26
CA PHE A 84 16.83 16.45 -7.04
C PHE A 84 15.65 15.46 -7.21
N PHE A 85 14.88 15.52 -8.32
CA PHE A 85 14.04 14.44 -8.83
C PHE A 85 14.81 13.53 -9.79
N LEU A 86 16.12 13.40 -9.61
CA LEU A 86 16.77 12.17 -10.05
C LEU A 86 16.11 11.04 -9.27
N PRO A 87 15.47 10.05 -9.93
CA PRO A 87 15.05 8.87 -9.21
C PRO A 87 16.33 8.31 -8.61
N PHE A 88 16.35 8.14 -7.30
CA PHE A 88 17.24 7.17 -6.67
C PHE A 88 16.88 5.83 -7.31
N THR A 89 17.47 5.57 -8.47
CA THR A 89 17.51 4.26 -9.09
C THR A 89 18.43 3.49 -8.16
N SER A 90 17.80 2.91 -7.12
CA SER A 90 18.35 1.77 -6.41
C SER A 90 18.80 0.82 -7.50
N THR A 91 20.11 0.81 -7.74
CA THR A 91 20.70 0.01 -8.80
C THR A 91 20.56 -1.40 -8.29
N GLN A 92 19.51 -2.10 -8.74
CA GLN A 92 19.33 -3.50 -8.40
C GLN A 92 20.64 -4.22 -8.74
N PRO A 93 21.15 -5.08 -7.84
CA PRO A 93 22.31 -5.90 -8.16
C PRO A 93 22.04 -6.67 -9.46
N ASN A 94 23.13 -6.82 -10.22
CA ASN A 94 23.17 -7.37 -11.58
C ASN A 94 22.18 -8.52 -11.77
N THR A 95 21.44 -8.46 -12.86
CA THR A 95 20.52 -9.47 -13.38
C THR A 95 21.21 -10.84 -13.40
N ILE A 96 20.95 -11.67 -12.39
CA ILE A 96 21.10 -13.11 -12.53
C ILE A 96 19.82 -13.55 -13.23
N ILE A 97 19.94 -13.83 -14.54
CA ILE A 97 18.91 -14.54 -15.29
C ILE A 97 18.85 -15.93 -14.66
N THR A 98 17.88 -16.16 -13.77
CA THR A 98 17.61 -17.48 -13.24
C THR A 98 17.13 -18.36 -14.39
N ASP A 99 17.75 -19.52 -14.54
CA ASP A 99 17.28 -20.56 -15.43
C ASP A 99 15.82 -20.88 -15.06
N THR A 100 14.91 -20.82 -16.04
CA THR A 100 13.44 -20.90 -15.84
C THR A 100 12.96 -22.20 -15.19
N SER A 101 13.86 -23.14 -14.92
CA SER A 101 13.59 -24.45 -14.33
C SER A 101 14.10 -24.63 -12.89
N GLN A 102 14.76 -23.64 -12.29
CA GLN A 102 15.33 -23.82 -10.95
C GLN A 102 14.31 -23.54 -9.85
N ASP A 103 14.05 -24.54 -9.00
CA ASP A 103 13.22 -24.34 -7.81
C ASP A 103 14.01 -23.64 -6.68
N LEU A 104 13.69 -22.38 -6.45
CA LEU A 104 14.29 -21.53 -5.42
C LEU A 104 13.97 -21.98 -3.98
N LEU A 105 12.94 -22.82 -3.79
CA LEU A 105 12.57 -23.40 -2.50
C LEU A 105 13.16 -24.80 -2.26
N GLU A 106 13.87 -25.39 -3.24
CA GLU A 106 14.37 -26.77 -3.15
C GLU A 106 15.20 -27.02 -1.89
N ARG A 107 15.97 -26.02 -1.45
CA ARG A 107 16.85 -26.12 -0.28
C ARG A 107 16.16 -25.83 1.06
N TYR A 108 14.87 -25.52 1.05
CA TYR A 108 14.14 -25.21 2.28
C TYR A 108 13.89 -26.49 3.09
N VAL A 109 14.02 -26.39 4.41
CA VAL A 109 13.64 -27.48 5.31
C VAL A 109 12.15 -27.77 5.13
N GLY A 110 11.80 -29.05 4.94
CA GLY A 110 10.42 -29.46 4.70
C GLY A 110 9.94 -29.34 3.26
N HIS A 111 10.78 -28.99 2.29
CA HIS A 111 10.37 -28.85 0.88
C HIS A 111 9.61 -30.07 0.34
N GLN A 112 10.17 -31.29 0.50
CA GLN A 112 9.51 -32.53 0.06
C GLN A 112 8.27 -32.88 0.89
N GLU A 113 8.27 -32.55 2.18
CA GLU A 113 7.17 -32.86 3.10
C GLU A 113 5.95 -31.99 2.84
N CYS A 114 6.17 -30.68 2.66
CA CYS A 114 5.12 -29.70 2.45
C CYS A 114 4.68 -29.63 0.97
N GLY A 115 5.50 -30.14 0.04
CA GLY A 115 5.16 -30.20 -1.38
C GLY A 115 5.02 -28.82 -2.05
N ILE A 116 5.76 -27.82 -1.55
CA ILE A 116 5.73 -26.45 -2.07
C ILE A 116 6.98 -26.17 -2.89
N SER A 117 6.77 -25.87 -4.18
CA SER A 117 7.81 -25.46 -5.13
C SER A 117 7.64 -23.99 -5.48
N SER A 118 8.74 -23.24 -5.63
CA SER A 118 8.70 -21.84 -6.10
C SER A 118 8.05 -21.70 -7.48
N LEU A 119 8.20 -22.72 -8.34
CA LEU A 119 7.61 -22.76 -9.68
C LEU A 119 6.08 -22.81 -9.65
N ALA A 120 5.49 -23.29 -8.55
CA ALA A 120 4.05 -23.28 -8.34
C ALA A 120 3.54 -21.96 -7.73
N LEU A 121 4.44 -21.09 -7.27
CA LEU A 121 4.09 -19.82 -6.60
C LEU A 121 4.30 -18.62 -7.52
N TYR A 122 5.26 -18.68 -8.44
CA TYR A 122 5.72 -17.56 -9.24
C TYR A 122 6.24 -18.03 -10.61
N GLU A 123 5.90 -17.29 -11.66
CA GLU A 123 6.47 -17.48 -12.99
C GLU A 123 7.50 -16.37 -13.31
N PRO A 124 8.79 -16.70 -13.51
CA PRO A 124 9.81 -15.72 -13.90
C PRO A 124 9.62 -15.25 -15.36
N PRO A 125 10.14 -14.06 -15.71
CA PRO A 125 10.13 -13.60 -17.10
C PRO A 125 10.91 -14.58 -18.00
N LYS A 126 10.28 -15.05 -19.07
CA LYS A 126 10.89 -15.97 -20.04
C LYS A 126 11.90 -15.23 -20.92
N ALA A 127 13.13 -15.72 -20.96
CA ALA A 127 14.15 -15.24 -21.88
C ALA A 127 13.94 -15.86 -23.28
N GLU A 128 12.85 -15.50 -23.97
CA GLU A 128 12.68 -15.92 -25.36
C GLU A 128 13.37 -14.94 -26.33
N GLY A 129 14.05 -15.52 -27.31
CA GLY A 129 15.09 -14.89 -28.11
C GLY A 129 14.66 -13.66 -28.92
N GLN A 130 15.57 -12.68 -28.96
CA GLN A 130 15.76 -11.73 -30.06
C GLN A 130 14.48 -11.08 -30.61
N GLY A 131 13.69 -10.49 -29.73
CA GLY A 131 12.52 -9.70 -30.12
C GLY A 131 11.83 -9.03 -28.93
N ASP A 132 12.39 -7.90 -28.47
CA ASP A 132 11.83 -6.93 -27.52
C ASP A 132 11.61 -7.42 -26.06
N PRO A 133 12.40 -6.97 -25.06
CA PRO A 133 12.23 -7.31 -23.65
C PRO A 133 11.03 -6.56 -23.04
N THR A 134 9.83 -6.85 -23.55
CA THR A 134 8.57 -6.25 -23.12
C THR A 134 8.12 -6.74 -21.74
N HIS A 135 8.86 -7.68 -21.14
CA HIS A 135 8.59 -8.32 -19.86
C HIS A 135 9.81 -8.30 -18.92
N SER A 136 10.46 -7.15 -18.80
CA SER A 136 11.51 -6.96 -17.80
C SER A 136 10.95 -6.87 -16.38
N TYR A 137 11.82 -7.04 -15.39
CA TYR A 137 11.52 -6.68 -14.01
C TYR A 137 11.11 -5.20 -13.90
N CYS A 138 10.23 -4.90 -12.95
CA CYS A 138 9.76 -3.55 -12.69
C CYS A 138 10.92 -2.62 -12.30
N GLN A 139 10.97 -1.44 -12.92
CA GLN A 139 12.09 -0.48 -12.76
C GLN A 139 11.83 0.59 -11.71
N THR A 140 10.56 0.89 -11.43
CA THR A 140 10.16 1.88 -10.44
C THR A 140 9.26 1.25 -9.39
N ARG A 141 9.32 1.79 -8.17
CA ARG A 141 8.48 1.36 -7.05
C ARG A 141 6.98 1.44 -7.37
N ASP A 142 6.55 2.52 -8.03
CA ASP A 142 5.15 2.68 -8.46
C ASP A 142 4.74 1.62 -9.49
N SER A 143 5.61 1.32 -10.47
CA SER A 143 5.34 0.28 -11.46
C SER A 143 5.26 -1.11 -10.81
N LEU A 144 6.11 -1.37 -9.83
CA LEU A 144 6.14 -2.62 -9.06
C LEU A 144 4.86 -2.81 -8.25
N LEU A 145 4.47 -1.82 -7.45
CA LEU A 145 3.26 -1.87 -6.63
C LEU A 145 2.00 -2.00 -7.50
N SER A 146 1.95 -1.28 -8.63
CA SER A 146 0.87 -1.40 -9.61
C SER A 146 0.83 -2.79 -10.24
N ALA A 147 1.97 -3.34 -10.66
CA ALA A 147 2.05 -4.65 -11.28
C ALA A 147 1.64 -5.78 -10.32
N MET A 148 2.08 -5.73 -9.05
CA MET A 148 1.71 -6.71 -8.03
C MET A 148 0.24 -6.57 -7.59
N SER A 149 -0.30 -5.35 -7.53
CA SER A 149 -1.71 -5.16 -7.13
C SER A 149 -2.69 -5.58 -8.21
N ASN A 150 -2.32 -5.44 -9.49
CA ASN A 150 -3.20 -5.68 -10.64
C ASN A 150 -2.91 -6.98 -11.39
N GLY A 151 -1.91 -7.76 -10.97
CA GLY A 151 -1.70 -9.12 -11.43
C GLY A 151 -2.71 -10.10 -10.84
N GLY A 152 -2.55 -11.38 -11.15
CA GLY A 152 -3.46 -12.43 -10.68
C GLY A 152 -2.95 -13.81 -11.04
N ARG A 153 -3.79 -14.81 -10.82
CA ARG A 153 -3.54 -16.18 -11.26
C ARG A 153 -4.29 -16.41 -12.58
N HIS A 154 -3.82 -17.37 -13.38
CA HIS A 154 -4.48 -17.74 -14.65
C HIS A 154 -5.01 -19.18 -14.55
N GLY A 155 -5.86 -19.41 -13.56
CA GLY A 155 -6.35 -20.72 -13.17
C GLY A 155 -6.50 -20.80 -11.66
N PHE A 156 -7.21 -21.82 -11.19
CA PHE A 156 -7.39 -22.04 -9.75
C PHE A 156 -6.11 -22.64 -9.18
N ASP A 157 -5.56 -22.04 -8.12
CA ASP A 157 -4.29 -22.42 -7.47
C ASP A 157 -3.03 -22.39 -8.36
N GLU A 158 -3.11 -21.74 -9.52
CA GLU A 158 -1.96 -21.58 -10.41
C GLU A 158 -0.98 -20.51 -9.89
N ALA A 159 0.27 -20.53 -10.38
CA ALA A 159 1.27 -19.54 -10.01
C ALA A 159 0.78 -18.09 -10.21
N TYR A 160 1.19 -17.19 -9.32
CA TYR A 160 0.83 -15.79 -9.42
C TYR A 160 1.69 -15.08 -10.48
N ILE A 161 1.04 -14.25 -11.31
CA ILE A 161 1.68 -13.46 -12.37
C ILE A 161 1.33 -11.98 -12.19
N SER A 162 2.34 -11.12 -12.09
CA SER A 162 2.15 -9.67 -12.02
C SER A 162 1.75 -9.07 -13.37
N LYS A 163 1.03 -7.95 -13.35
CA LYS A 163 0.56 -7.29 -14.57
C LYS A 163 1.59 -6.31 -15.13
N GLY A 164 2.02 -6.52 -16.37
CA GLY A 164 2.91 -5.60 -17.09
C GLY A 164 4.39 -5.92 -16.90
N CYS A 165 4.95 -5.65 -15.72
CA CYS A 165 6.34 -5.98 -15.36
C CYS A 165 6.39 -7.02 -14.24
N PHE A 166 7.55 -7.68 -14.09
CA PHE A 166 7.75 -8.76 -13.13
C PHE A 166 8.31 -8.25 -11.80
N TYR A 167 7.81 -8.80 -10.69
CA TYR A 167 8.51 -8.76 -9.40
C TYR A 167 9.53 -9.92 -9.34
N ARG A 168 10.48 -9.87 -8.40
CA ARG A 168 11.54 -10.87 -8.24
C ARG A 168 11.20 -11.86 -7.14
N TRP A 169 11.53 -13.13 -7.32
CA TRP A 169 11.59 -14.07 -6.21
C TRP A 169 13.00 -14.08 -5.63
N TYR A 170 13.16 -13.57 -4.42
CA TYR A 170 14.46 -13.48 -3.75
C TYR A 170 14.76 -14.76 -2.96
N THR A 171 16.03 -15.19 -3.00
CA THR A 171 16.56 -16.22 -2.11
C THR A 171 16.68 -15.71 -0.68
N SER A 172 16.72 -16.60 0.32
CA SER A 172 16.91 -16.19 1.73
C SER A 172 18.12 -15.29 1.93
N THR A 173 19.23 -15.51 1.21
CA THR A 173 20.43 -14.66 1.27
C THR A 173 20.15 -13.25 0.75
N GLU A 174 19.51 -13.11 -0.41
CA GLU A 174 19.15 -11.80 -0.96
C GLU A 174 18.14 -11.07 -0.07
N ILE A 175 17.19 -11.79 0.54
CA ILE A 175 16.27 -11.22 1.52
C ILE A 175 17.05 -10.62 2.70
N CYS A 176 18.06 -11.32 3.22
CA CYS A 176 18.89 -10.78 4.29
C CYS A 176 19.62 -9.51 3.89
N GLU A 177 20.19 -9.47 2.69
CA GLU A 177 20.88 -8.30 2.16
C GLU A 177 19.93 -7.11 2.02
N ILE A 178 18.70 -7.34 1.52
CA ILE A 178 17.65 -6.32 1.46
C ILE A 178 17.37 -5.78 2.85
N LEU A 179 17.19 -6.67 3.84
CA LEU A 179 16.76 -6.24 5.16
C LEU A 179 17.85 -5.47 5.92
N GLN A 180 19.14 -5.70 5.65
CA GLN A 180 20.25 -5.01 6.31
C GLN A 180 20.22 -3.47 6.15
N LYS A 181 19.48 -2.98 5.15
CA LYS A 181 19.23 -1.55 4.93
C LYS A 181 18.43 -0.91 6.07
N PHE A 182 17.65 -1.69 6.81
CA PHE A 182 16.70 -1.19 7.79
C PHE A 182 17.22 -1.31 9.23
N GLY A 183 16.75 -0.41 10.10
CA GLY A 183 17.03 -0.46 11.53
C GLY A 183 16.11 -1.43 12.27
N ALA A 184 14.87 -1.54 11.80
CA ALA A 184 13.86 -2.49 12.23
C ALA A 184 12.76 -2.61 11.16
N LEU A 185 11.87 -3.59 11.30
CA LEU A 185 10.70 -3.78 10.45
C LEU A 185 9.45 -4.03 11.29
N VAL A 186 8.36 -3.31 11.04
CA VAL A 186 7.14 -3.44 11.85
C VAL A 186 5.97 -3.87 10.98
N PHE A 187 5.27 -4.92 11.40
CA PHE A 187 3.99 -5.31 10.83
C PHE A 187 2.89 -4.98 11.84
N VAL A 188 1.88 -4.22 11.43
CA VAL A 188 0.82 -3.74 12.31
C VAL A 188 -0.54 -4.09 11.71
N GLY A 189 -1.28 -4.99 12.33
CA GLY A 189 -2.55 -5.38 11.76
C GLY A 189 -3.25 -6.56 12.42
N ASP A 190 -4.26 -7.06 11.70
CA ASP A 190 -5.10 -8.17 12.11
C ASP A 190 -4.56 -9.52 11.59
N GLU A 191 -5.39 -10.56 11.69
CA GLU A 191 -5.10 -11.93 11.26
C GLU A 191 -4.65 -12.05 9.79
N SER A 192 -5.18 -11.22 8.89
CA SER A 192 -4.76 -11.23 7.48
C SER A 192 -3.28 -10.89 7.33
N LEU A 193 -2.79 -9.91 8.10
CA LEU A 193 -1.38 -9.52 8.09
C LEU A 193 -0.51 -10.49 8.89
N ALA A 194 -1.08 -11.14 9.90
CA ALA A 194 -0.38 -12.17 10.68
C ALA A 194 0.07 -13.34 9.79
N ASP A 195 -0.73 -13.72 8.79
CA ASP A 195 -0.35 -14.75 7.80
C ASP A 195 0.82 -14.29 6.92
N VAL A 196 0.81 -13.05 6.43
CA VAL A 196 1.93 -12.47 5.67
C VAL A 196 3.21 -12.47 6.50
N TYR A 197 3.11 -12.09 7.78
CA TYR A 197 4.26 -12.12 8.69
C TYR A 197 4.76 -13.54 8.97
N ALA A 198 3.86 -14.53 9.07
CA ALA A 198 4.24 -15.93 9.19
C ALA A 198 5.00 -16.43 7.94
N GLY A 199 4.52 -16.11 6.73
CA GLY A 199 5.22 -16.39 5.47
C GLY A 199 6.59 -15.70 5.38
N PHE A 200 6.69 -14.46 5.86
CA PHE A 200 7.95 -13.73 5.96
C PHE A 200 8.97 -14.46 6.84
N ASN A 201 8.55 -14.99 8.00
CA ASN A 201 9.44 -15.77 8.87
C ASN A 201 9.89 -17.09 8.22
N ILE A 202 9.01 -17.76 7.45
CA ILE A 202 9.38 -18.95 6.68
C ILE A 202 10.50 -18.63 5.67
N LEU A 203 10.35 -17.53 4.92
CA LEU A 203 11.34 -17.10 3.93
C LEU A 203 12.69 -16.76 4.57
N LEU A 204 12.69 -16.08 5.72
CA LEU A 204 13.91 -15.74 6.46
C LEU A 204 14.63 -16.95 7.04
N ARG A 205 13.88 -17.95 7.49
CA ARG A 205 14.42 -19.12 8.17
C ARG A 205 14.76 -20.26 7.20
N GLY A 206 14.30 -20.18 5.94
CA GLY A 206 14.52 -21.25 4.97
C GLY A 206 13.83 -22.56 5.37
N ASN A 207 12.65 -22.49 5.99
CA ASN A 207 11.99 -23.65 6.60
C ASN A 207 10.48 -23.62 6.37
N LEU A 208 10.00 -24.40 5.40
CA LEU A 208 8.57 -24.54 5.09
C LEU A 208 7.84 -25.31 6.20
N ALA A 209 8.45 -26.36 6.75
CA ALA A 209 7.77 -27.21 7.73
C ALA A 209 7.39 -26.49 9.03
N THR A 210 8.28 -25.66 9.58
CA THR A 210 8.10 -25.07 10.93
C THR A 210 8.55 -23.62 11.03
N GLY A 211 8.85 -22.96 9.91
CA GLY A 211 9.43 -21.62 9.87
C GLY A 211 8.56 -20.53 10.48
N ALA A 212 7.24 -20.71 10.57
CA ALA A 212 6.36 -19.74 11.21
C ALA A 212 6.28 -19.92 12.75
N LEU A 213 6.75 -21.04 13.29
CA LEU A 213 6.53 -21.44 14.69
C LEU A 213 7.71 -21.15 15.62
N ARG A 214 7.40 -20.97 16.91
CA ARG A 214 8.38 -20.84 18.00
C ARG A 214 8.88 -22.22 18.45
N GLU A 215 9.81 -22.81 17.71
CA GLU A 215 10.21 -24.22 17.89
C GLU A 215 10.56 -24.65 19.32
N LEU A 216 11.20 -23.80 20.13
CA LEU A 216 11.56 -24.15 21.51
C LEU A 216 10.39 -24.21 22.49
N GLU A 217 9.30 -23.50 22.20
CA GLU A 217 8.10 -23.45 23.07
C GLU A 217 7.06 -24.52 22.69
N VAL A 218 7.26 -25.20 21.56
CA VAL A 218 6.32 -26.16 20.99
C VAL A 218 6.71 -27.58 21.41
N THR A 219 5.77 -28.31 22.01
CA THR A 219 5.98 -29.72 22.35
C THR A 219 6.14 -30.58 21.09
N LYS A 220 6.79 -31.75 21.18
CA LYS A 220 6.92 -32.66 20.03
C LYS A 220 5.57 -33.01 19.39
N GLU A 221 4.56 -33.26 20.21
CA GLU A 221 3.20 -33.58 19.73
C GLU A 221 2.57 -32.40 18.97
N GLN A 222 2.70 -31.17 19.50
CA GLN A 222 2.24 -29.98 18.79
C GLN A 222 3.06 -29.75 17.52
N MET A 223 4.36 -30.01 17.56
CA MET A 223 5.24 -29.85 16.41
C MET A 223 4.77 -30.74 15.26
N ASP A 224 4.48 -32.01 15.52
CA ASP A 224 4.01 -32.95 14.50
C ASP A 224 2.65 -32.55 13.91
N LYS A 225 1.78 -31.95 14.72
CA LYS A 225 0.45 -31.47 14.28
C LYS A 225 0.49 -30.14 13.52
N CYS A 226 1.51 -29.32 13.77
CA CYS A 226 1.60 -27.96 13.28
C CYS A 226 2.55 -27.80 12.09
N ARG A 227 2.99 -28.87 11.43
CA ARG A 227 3.92 -28.76 10.29
C ARG A 227 3.24 -28.25 9.01
N CYS A 228 4.03 -27.64 8.13
CA CYS A 228 3.60 -27.20 6.79
C CYS A 228 2.35 -26.30 6.84
N GLY A 229 1.35 -26.56 5.99
CA GLY A 229 0.11 -25.77 5.93
C GLY A 229 -0.64 -25.68 7.26
N SER A 230 -0.49 -26.65 8.17
CA SER A 230 -1.13 -26.61 9.49
C SER A 230 -0.66 -25.45 10.37
N GLN A 231 0.51 -24.85 10.08
CA GLN A 231 0.94 -23.59 10.71
C GLN A 231 -0.06 -22.45 10.47
N PHE A 232 -0.91 -22.57 9.44
CA PHE A 232 -1.89 -21.58 9.02
C PHE A 232 -3.33 -22.00 9.21
N THR A 233 -3.63 -23.27 8.99
CA THR A 233 -5.03 -23.74 9.00
C THR A 233 -5.49 -24.26 10.36
N SER A 234 -4.55 -24.61 11.25
CA SER A 234 -4.90 -25.18 12.55
C SER A 234 -4.97 -24.11 13.64
N ALA A 235 -6.16 -23.98 14.26
CA ALA A 235 -6.38 -23.09 15.40
C ALA A 235 -5.45 -23.36 16.60
N LEU A 236 -4.96 -24.61 16.74
CA LEU A 236 -3.99 -24.98 17.78
C LEU A 236 -2.60 -24.39 17.52
N CYS A 237 -2.28 -24.09 16.27
CA CYS A 237 -0.96 -23.67 15.82
C CYS A 237 -0.82 -22.15 15.71
N LEU A 238 -1.92 -21.42 15.46
CA LEU A 238 -1.91 -19.96 15.37
C LEU A 238 -1.26 -19.28 16.59
N PRO A 239 -1.54 -19.67 17.85
CA PRO A 239 -0.91 -19.05 19.01
C PRO A 239 0.58 -19.37 19.15
N LEU A 240 1.07 -20.42 18.47
CA LEU A 240 2.46 -20.88 18.55
C LEU A 240 3.37 -20.14 17.56
N ARG A 241 2.80 -19.31 16.68
CA ARG A 241 3.53 -18.53 15.69
C ARG A 241 4.48 -17.52 16.33
N ILE A 242 5.55 -17.21 15.60
CA ILE A 242 6.50 -16.16 15.93
C ILE A 242 5.80 -14.80 15.79
N THR A 243 6.00 -13.93 16.76
CA THR A 243 5.50 -12.55 16.75
C THR A 243 6.61 -11.51 16.79
N SER A 244 7.86 -11.89 17.11
CA SER A 244 9.03 -11.01 17.02
C SER A 244 10.32 -11.78 16.75
N SER A 245 11.30 -11.10 16.15
CA SER A 245 12.65 -11.64 15.92
C SER A 245 13.36 -12.04 17.22
N GLU A 246 13.07 -11.37 18.34
CA GLU A 246 13.61 -11.70 19.67
C GLU A 246 13.29 -13.15 20.07
N GLN A 247 12.10 -13.62 19.72
CA GLN A 247 11.68 -15.01 19.98
C GLN A 247 12.46 -16.02 19.16
N VAL A 248 13.14 -15.59 18.09
CA VAL A 248 14.00 -16.43 17.24
C VAL A 248 15.46 -16.31 17.69
N GLU A 249 15.93 -15.12 18.05
CA GLU A 249 17.28 -14.88 18.58
C GLU A 249 17.55 -15.67 19.87
N GLN A 250 16.60 -15.67 20.80
CA GLN A 250 16.67 -16.46 22.03
C GLN A 250 16.82 -17.96 21.74
N GLN A 251 16.32 -18.42 20.59
CA GLN A 251 16.43 -19.82 20.17
C GLN A 251 17.82 -20.14 19.62
N ASN A 252 18.43 -19.22 18.87
CA ASN A 252 19.75 -19.42 18.27
C ASN A 252 20.90 -19.47 19.29
N HIS A 253 20.78 -18.82 20.45
CA HIS A 253 21.80 -18.85 21.50
C HIS A 253 22.03 -20.23 22.14
N ASN A 254 21.08 -21.17 22.02
CA ASN A 254 21.19 -22.53 22.57
C ASN A 254 21.69 -23.60 21.55
N ARG A 255 22.15 -23.18 20.35
CA ARG A 255 22.69 -23.98 19.22
C ARG A 255 21.70 -24.94 18.50
N LEU A 256 21.91 -25.03 17.17
CA LEU A 256 21.58 -26.10 16.19
C LEU A 256 20.44 -25.96 15.14
N SER A 257 19.64 -24.89 15.07
CA SER A 257 18.51 -24.88 14.11
C SER A 257 18.40 -23.68 13.17
N SER A 258 19.49 -22.94 12.95
CA SER A 258 19.55 -22.10 11.74
C SER A 258 19.85 -23.03 10.57
N GLY A 259 18.86 -23.33 9.74
CA GLY A 259 19.07 -24.09 8.51
C GLY A 259 20.18 -23.46 7.67
N PRO A 260 20.84 -24.20 6.77
CA PRO A 260 21.96 -23.69 5.98
C PRO A 260 21.62 -22.44 5.14
N ASN A 261 20.33 -22.17 4.93
CA ASN A 261 19.81 -21.01 4.19
C ASN A 261 19.15 -19.96 5.10
N ALA A 262 19.25 -20.07 6.42
CA ALA A 262 18.65 -19.11 7.33
C ALA A 262 19.43 -17.79 7.34
N CYS A 263 18.70 -16.71 7.61
CA CYS A 263 19.28 -15.38 7.63
C CYS A 263 20.37 -15.23 8.71
N SER A 264 21.60 -14.92 8.30
CA SER A 264 22.75 -14.84 9.21
C SER A 264 22.77 -13.57 10.07
N PHE A 265 22.02 -12.55 9.68
CA PHE A 265 21.92 -11.28 10.40
C PHE A 265 20.56 -11.18 11.06
N SER A 266 20.55 -10.81 12.33
CA SER A 266 19.29 -10.55 13.02
C SER A 266 18.93 -9.09 12.89
N ILE A 267 17.80 -8.84 12.25
CA ILE A 267 17.24 -7.51 12.06
C ILE A 267 15.99 -7.45 12.91
N PRO A 268 15.85 -6.47 13.82
CA PRO A 268 14.69 -6.40 14.69
C PRO A 268 13.40 -6.31 13.86
N HIS A 269 12.51 -7.29 14.02
CA HIS A 269 11.20 -7.23 13.40
C HIS A 269 10.11 -7.75 14.34
N SER A 270 8.91 -7.18 14.26
CA SER A 270 7.78 -7.64 15.09
C SER A 270 6.46 -7.46 14.37
N PHE A 271 5.56 -8.39 14.64
CA PHE A 271 4.13 -8.24 14.46
C PHE A 271 3.51 -7.57 15.69
N VAL A 272 2.71 -6.54 15.46
CA VAL A 272 1.95 -5.78 16.45
C VAL A 272 0.48 -5.95 16.10
N THR A 273 -0.22 -6.73 16.91
CA THR A 273 -1.64 -6.99 16.69
C THR A 273 -2.46 -5.72 16.89
N ALA A 274 -3.23 -5.36 15.87
CA ALA A 274 -4.22 -4.28 15.89
C ALA A 274 -5.52 -4.82 15.29
N THR A 275 -6.61 -4.80 16.06
CA THR A 275 -7.93 -5.27 15.62
C THR A 275 -9.00 -4.18 15.59
N SER A 276 -8.65 -2.99 16.09
CA SER A 276 -9.51 -1.81 16.17
C SER A 276 -8.67 -0.54 16.14
N SER A 277 -9.34 0.61 15.98
CA SER A 277 -8.76 1.93 16.20
C SER A 277 -9.62 2.69 17.23
N PRO A 278 -9.06 3.21 18.33
CA PRO A 278 -7.66 3.14 18.72
C PRO A 278 -7.17 1.71 19.00
N ALA A 279 -5.87 1.47 18.79
CA ALA A 279 -5.23 0.22 19.16
C ALA A 279 -5.08 0.10 20.68
N SER A 280 -4.84 -1.13 21.16
CA SER A 280 -4.58 -1.35 22.58
C SER A 280 -3.29 -0.65 23.04
N LYS A 281 -3.24 -0.19 24.29
CA LYS A 281 -2.01 0.39 24.87
C LYS A 281 -0.79 -0.53 24.71
N SER A 282 -0.99 -1.83 24.91
CA SER A 282 0.06 -2.83 24.75
C SER A 282 0.63 -2.90 23.33
N ALA A 283 -0.21 -2.68 22.31
CA ALA A 283 0.21 -2.62 20.91
C ALA A 283 1.04 -1.37 20.63
N GLN A 284 0.57 -0.21 21.10
CA GLN A 284 1.29 1.06 20.98
C GLN A 284 2.66 1.01 21.70
N GLU A 285 2.71 0.45 22.91
CA GLU A 285 3.94 0.25 23.68
C GLU A 285 4.90 -0.72 22.97
N ARG A 286 4.39 -1.78 22.34
CA ARG A 286 5.22 -2.73 21.57
C ARG A 286 5.82 -2.07 20.33
N PHE A 287 5.03 -1.26 19.61
CA PHE A 287 5.49 -0.46 18.48
C PHE A 287 6.60 0.51 18.90
N GLN A 288 6.38 1.29 19.95
CA GLN A 288 7.37 2.24 20.47
C GLN A 288 8.64 1.55 20.96
N ARG A 289 8.53 0.41 21.65
CA ARG A 289 9.69 -0.36 22.11
C ARG A 289 10.57 -0.81 20.94
N LEU A 290 9.97 -1.27 19.84
CA LEU A 290 10.72 -1.70 18.66
C LEU A 290 11.44 -0.52 17.99
N ILE A 291 10.75 0.61 17.83
CA ILE A 291 11.35 1.83 17.24
C ILE A 291 12.50 2.34 18.10
N ASN A 292 12.34 2.36 19.42
CA ASN A 292 13.38 2.83 20.34
C ASN A 292 14.59 1.88 20.39
N ARG A 293 14.40 0.60 20.04
CA ARG A 293 15.47 -0.41 19.97
C ARG A 293 16.20 -0.40 18.62
N ALA A 294 15.55 0.07 17.56
CA ALA A 294 16.15 0.13 16.24
C ALA A 294 17.47 0.91 16.28
N ASP A 295 18.45 0.46 15.51
CA ASP A 295 19.80 1.02 15.56
C ASP A 295 19.78 2.53 15.32
N SER A 296 20.48 3.26 16.20
CA SER A 296 20.61 4.72 16.21
C SER A 296 21.37 5.29 15.01
N GLN A 297 21.84 4.44 14.08
CA GLN A 297 22.50 4.81 12.83
C GLN A 297 21.57 5.54 11.82
N GLY A 298 20.34 5.85 12.20
CA GLY A 298 19.40 6.60 11.35
C GLY A 298 18.85 5.78 10.17
N LYS A 299 18.97 4.45 10.22
CA LYS A 299 18.38 3.55 9.22
C LYS A 299 16.86 3.66 9.24
N PRO A 300 16.19 3.53 8.07
CA PRO A 300 14.73 3.57 7.99
C PRO A 300 14.09 2.39 8.73
N ILE A 301 12.85 2.60 9.19
CA ILE A 301 12.01 1.60 9.85
C ILE A 301 10.71 1.47 9.05
N PRO A 302 10.64 0.57 8.07
CA PRO A 302 9.42 0.39 7.29
C PRO A 302 8.29 -0.17 8.16
N VAL A 303 7.09 0.34 7.93
CA VAL A 303 5.86 -0.09 8.60
C VAL A 303 4.88 -0.66 7.58
N ILE A 304 4.58 -1.94 7.72
CA ILE A 304 3.56 -2.64 6.94
C ILE A 304 2.29 -2.69 7.76
N GLN A 305 1.21 -2.14 7.22
CA GLN A 305 -0.06 -2.02 7.92
C GLN A 305 -1.20 -2.65 7.12
N SER A 306 -2.12 -3.34 7.80
CA SER A 306 -3.39 -3.80 7.24
C SER A 306 -4.42 -3.96 8.35
N LEU A 307 -5.68 -3.60 8.10
CA LEU A 307 -6.75 -3.77 9.08
C LEU A 307 -8.10 -3.94 8.38
N SER A 308 -8.56 -5.18 8.19
CA SER A 308 -9.68 -5.49 7.31
C SER A 308 -10.70 -6.44 7.95
N ILE A 309 -10.36 -7.72 8.12
CA ILE A 309 -11.28 -8.77 8.55
C ILE A 309 -11.80 -8.48 9.97
N SER A 310 -10.92 -8.09 10.88
CA SER A 310 -11.31 -7.83 12.28
C SER A 310 -12.26 -6.65 12.45
N THR A 311 -12.35 -5.78 11.44
CA THR A 311 -13.20 -4.58 11.43
C THR A 311 -14.38 -4.70 10.48
N SER A 312 -14.63 -5.90 9.94
CA SER A 312 -15.66 -6.16 8.94
C SER A 312 -15.56 -5.21 7.73
N TYR A 313 -14.34 -4.96 7.25
CA TYR A 313 -14.06 -4.09 6.10
C TYR A 313 -14.55 -2.64 6.31
N SER A 314 -14.32 -2.06 7.49
CA SER A 314 -14.65 -0.66 7.77
C SER A 314 -13.55 0.29 7.31
N VAL A 315 -13.83 1.07 6.26
CA VAL A 315 -12.90 2.11 5.74
C VAL A 315 -12.64 3.20 6.79
N GLU A 316 -13.64 3.53 7.60
CA GLU A 316 -13.49 4.52 8.68
C GLU A 316 -12.51 4.05 9.76
N ILE A 317 -12.65 2.81 10.23
CA ILE A 317 -11.74 2.25 11.25
C ILE A 317 -10.33 2.09 10.67
N ALA A 318 -10.22 1.65 9.41
CA ALA A 318 -8.94 1.59 8.70
C ALA A 318 -8.26 2.96 8.61
N GLY A 319 -8.99 4.00 8.18
CA GLY A 319 -8.48 5.37 8.11
C GLY A 319 -8.03 5.92 9.46
N ASN A 320 -8.82 5.71 10.52
CA ASN A 320 -8.45 6.10 11.88
C ASN A 320 -7.18 5.35 12.35
N SER A 321 -7.03 4.07 11.98
CA SER A 321 -5.83 3.29 12.30
C SER A 321 -4.61 3.83 11.57
N MET A 322 -4.72 4.19 10.28
CA MET A 322 -3.62 4.84 9.54
C MET A 322 -3.18 6.12 10.24
N ASP A 323 -4.12 6.98 10.63
CA ASP A 323 -3.85 8.24 11.32
C ASP A 323 -3.16 8.02 12.67
N GLU A 324 -3.59 7.00 13.44
CA GLU A 324 -2.98 6.62 14.71
C GLU A 324 -1.50 6.24 14.57
N TRP A 325 -1.17 5.32 13.66
CA TRP A 325 0.20 4.83 13.51
C TRP A 325 1.12 5.85 12.84
N LEU A 326 0.60 6.66 11.92
CA LEU A 326 1.33 7.80 11.36
C LEU A 326 1.67 8.83 12.43
N ALA A 327 0.72 9.15 13.32
CA ALA A 327 0.96 10.08 14.44
C ALA A 327 2.01 9.52 15.43
N LEU A 328 1.97 8.21 15.72
CA LEU A 328 2.99 7.56 16.54
C LEU A 328 4.36 7.59 15.87
N ALA A 329 4.44 7.37 14.56
CA ALA A 329 5.69 7.42 13.80
C ALA A 329 6.30 8.83 13.73
N GLN A 330 5.47 9.89 13.65
CA GLN A 330 5.94 11.29 13.66
C GLN A 330 6.66 11.69 14.94
N SER A 331 6.42 10.97 16.06
CA SER A 331 7.15 11.18 17.31
C SER A 331 8.57 10.58 17.28
N GLY A 332 8.87 9.73 16.29
CA GLY A 332 10.15 9.06 16.11
C GLY A 332 11.20 9.93 15.40
N LYS A 333 12.47 9.53 15.51
CA LYS A 333 13.61 10.18 14.82
C LYS A 333 13.99 9.49 13.50
N HIS A 334 13.34 8.39 13.16
CA HIS A 334 13.67 7.57 12.01
C HIS A 334 12.78 7.92 10.82
N ASP A 335 13.32 7.75 9.60
CA ASP A 335 12.47 7.70 8.41
C ASP A 335 11.63 6.42 8.46
N MET A 336 10.31 6.56 8.28
CA MET A 336 9.36 5.47 8.46
C MET A 336 8.43 5.38 7.25
N PRO A 337 8.85 4.70 6.16
CA PRO A 337 7.98 4.48 5.01
C PRO A 337 6.84 3.53 5.39
N PHE A 338 5.60 3.91 5.05
CA PHE A 338 4.41 3.12 5.32
C PHE A 338 3.89 2.44 4.05
N LEU A 339 3.59 1.15 4.17
CA LEU A 339 2.88 0.35 3.18
C LEU A 339 1.55 -0.12 3.75
N TRP A 340 0.46 0.25 3.10
CA TRP A 340 -0.86 -0.32 3.31
C TRP A 340 -1.05 -1.59 2.46
N LEU A 341 -1.29 -2.72 3.12
CA LEU A 341 -1.69 -3.97 2.47
C LEU A 341 -3.21 -4.04 2.39
N GLY A 342 -3.73 -4.17 1.17
CA GLY A 342 -5.13 -4.50 0.95
C GLY A 342 -5.45 -5.92 1.45
N PRO A 343 -6.73 -6.21 1.69
CA PRO A 343 -7.15 -7.51 2.20
C PRO A 343 -6.97 -8.60 1.15
N THR A 344 -7.01 -9.85 1.62
CA THR A 344 -7.24 -11.00 0.76
C THR A 344 -8.67 -11.02 0.24
N ALA A 345 -8.88 -11.69 -0.89
CA ALA A 345 -10.21 -11.96 -1.38
C ALA A 345 -10.92 -12.93 -0.43
N PRO A 346 -12.25 -12.87 -0.30
CA PRO A 346 -13.01 -13.96 0.29
C PRO A 346 -12.90 -15.19 -0.62
N GLY A 347 -12.83 -16.38 -0.02
CA GLY A 347 -12.76 -17.64 -0.74
C GLY A 347 -14.11 -18.14 -1.27
N TYR A 348 -14.06 -18.99 -2.29
CA TYR A 348 -15.26 -19.47 -2.99
C TYR A 348 -16.16 -20.42 -2.18
N GLN A 349 -15.63 -21.06 -1.15
CA GLN A 349 -16.34 -22.13 -0.42
C GLN A 349 -17.45 -21.60 0.51
N LYS A 350 -17.55 -20.29 0.74
CA LYS A 350 -18.59 -19.72 1.60
C LYS A 350 -19.89 -19.55 0.81
N HIS A 351 -20.86 -20.44 1.01
CA HIS A 351 -22.24 -20.29 0.52
C HIS A 351 -22.78 -18.90 0.90
N SER A 352 -22.90 -18.00 -0.07
CA SER A 352 -23.17 -16.59 0.20
C SER A 352 -24.67 -16.30 0.31
N GLU A 353 -25.17 -16.14 1.53
CA GLU A 353 -26.31 -15.23 1.77
C GLU A 353 -25.87 -13.75 1.80
N SER A 354 -24.57 -13.45 1.72
CA SER A 354 -24.00 -12.11 1.91
C SER A 354 -23.07 -11.67 0.77
N ASN A 355 -23.16 -10.39 0.38
CA ASN A 355 -22.36 -9.74 -0.68
C ASN A 355 -20.88 -9.50 -0.29
N ILE A 356 -20.24 -10.43 0.44
CA ILE A 356 -18.90 -10.25 1.04
C ILE A 356 -17.83 -10.00 -0.04
N HIS A 357 -17.92 -10.66 -1.20
CA HIS A 357 -16.99 -10.40 -2.31
C HIS A 357 -17.06 -8.96 -2.81
N ALA A 358 -18.26 -8.41 -2.95
CA ALA A 358 -18.46 -7.03 -3.39
C ALA A 358 -17.99 -6.02 -2.33
N SER A 359 -18.29 -6.26 -1.04
CA SER A 359 -17.85 -5.38 0.04
C SER A 359 -16.33 -5.42 0.23
N SER A 360 -15.70 -6.59 0.17
CA SER A 360 -14.23 -6.72 0.26
C SER A 360 -13.53 -6.06 -0.92
N TRP A 361 -14.06 -6.23 -2.13
CA TRP A 361 -13.55 -5.54 -3.32
C TRP A 361 -13.65 -4.02 -3.20
N GLN A 362 -14.84 -3.51 -2.85
CA GLN A 362 -15.04 -2.06 -2.69
C GLN A 362 -14.13 -1.47 -1.60
N TYR A 363 -14.05 -2.15 -0.45
CA TYR A 363 -13.13 -1.78 0.62
C TYR A 363 -11.67 -1.73 0.14
N THR A 364 -11.24 -2.67 -0.69
CA THR A 364 -9.87 -2.69 -1.24
C THR A 364 -9.56 -1.40 -1.99
N LEU A 365 -10.51 -0.90 -2.80
CA LEU A 365 -10.35 0.35 -3.55
C LEU A 365 -10.33 1.55 -2.61
N ASP A 366 -11.33 1.65 -1.73
CA ASP A 366 -11.55 2.80 -0.86
C ASP A 366 -10.43 2.95 0.18
N ALA A 367 -10.01 1.86 0.81
CA ALA A 367 -8.91 1.87 1.78
C ALA A 367 -7.56 2.20 1.12
N SER A 368 -7.32 1.72 -0.10
CA SER A 368 -6.11 2.07 -0.87
C SER A 368 -6.09 3.56 -1.23
N GLU A 369 -7.23 4.12 -1.63
CA GLU A 369 -7.33 5.56 -1.86
C GLU A 369 -7.10 6.36 -0.56
N ALA A 370 -7.70 5.93 0.55
CA ALA A 370 -7.53 6.55 1.86
C ALA A 370 -6.06 6.54 2.34
N ALA A 371 -5.33 5.45 2.08
CA ALA A 371 -3.92 5.30 2.38
C ALA A 371 -3.04 6.24 1.53
N ARG A 372 -3.27 6.28 0.21
CA ARG A 372 -2.54 7.18 -0.70
C ARG A 372 -2.73 8.65 -0.35
N ASN A 373 -3.94 9.04 0.03
CA ASN A 373 -4.25 10.40 0.48
C ASN A 373 -3.50 10.79 1.77
N ARG A 374 -2.98 9.81 2.53
CA ARG A 374 -2.15 9.99 3.73
C ARG A 374 -0.65 9.87 3.45
N GLY A 375 -0.25 9.72 2.18
CA GLY A 375 1.15 9.54 1.81
C GLY A 375 1.68 8.13 2.05
N MET A 376 0.81 7.15 2.28
CA MET A 376 1.19 5.74 2.38
C MET A 376 1.22 5.12 0.99
N GLU A 377 2.13 4.17 0.80
CA GLU A 377 2.14 3.32 -0.38
C GLU A 377 1.10 2.21 -0.24
N THR A 378 0.64 1.63 -1.35
CA THR A 378 -0.43 0.63 -1.33
C THR A 378 -0.06 -0.60 -2.14
N LEU A 379 -0.31 -1.78 -1.56
CA LEU A 379 -0.17 -3.07 -2.22
C LEU A 379 -1.45 -3.89 -2.05
N GLY A 380 -2.17 -4.14 -3.15
CA GLY A 380 -3.41 -4.92 -3.14
C GLY A 380 -3.16 -6.42 -3.15
N MET A 381 -3.80 -7.15 -2.22
CA MET A 381 -3.69 -8.62 -2.15
C MET A 381 -4.89 -9.35 -2.76
N TYR A 382 -6.03 -8.67 -2.95
CA TYR A 382 -7.28 -9.26 -3.42
C TYR A 382 -7.09 -10.15 -4.66
N ASN A 383 -6.50 -9.61 -5.73
CA ASN A 383 -6.33 -10.35 -6.99
C ASN A 383 -5.34 -11.52 -6.89
N ALA A 384 -4.34 -11.43 -6.00
CA ALA A 384 -3.38 -12.51 -5.78
C ALA A 384 -4.03 -13.75 -5.11
N THR A 385 -5.11 -13.51 -4.37
CA THR A 385 -5.83 -14.53 -3.60
C THR A 385 -7.20 -14.91 -4.18
N LEU A 386 -7.71 -14.14 -5.14
CA LEU A 386 -9.06 -14.33 -5.68
C LEU A 386 -9.27 -15.76 -6.21
N GLN A 387 -8.27 -16.33 -6.88
CA GLN A 387 -8.30 -17.69 -7.44
C GLN A 387 -7.44 -18.69 -6.68
N ALA A 388 -7.16 -18.41 -5.41
CA ALA A 388 -6.43 -19.33 -4.53
C ALA A 388 -7.40 -20.11 -3.63
N ASP A 389 -6.99 -21.29 -3.18
CA ASP A 389 -7.73 -22.12 -2.26
C ASP A 389 -7.66 -21.56 -0.84
N SER A 390 -8.83 -21.18 -0.34
CA SER A 390 -9.03 -20.77 1.04
C SER A 390 -9.50 -21.97 1.85
N TRP A 391 -8.96 -22.17 3.04
CA TRP A 391 -9.32 -23.34 3.85
C TRP A 391 -10.63 -23.17 4.65
N ASP A 392 -11.03 -21.93 4.96
CA ASP A 392 -12.30 -21.59 5.65
C ASP A 392 -13.17 -20.56 4.91
N GLY A 393 -12.78 -20.19 3.69
CA GLY A 393 -13.45 -19.15 2.91
C GLY A 393 -13.03 -17.71 3.25
N MET A 394 -12.08 -17.50 4.16
CA MET A 394 -11.59 -16.16 4.55
C MET A 394 -10.05 -16.09 4.65
N HIS A 395 -9.44 -17.16 5.13
CA HIS A 395 -8.02 -17.31 5.36
C HIS A 395 -7.39 -18.27 4.36
N TYR A 396 -6.09 -18.09 4.14
CA TYR A 396 -5.32 -18.81 3.14
C TYR A 396 -4.17 -19.59 3.77
N GLY A 397 -3.63 -20.53 3.00
CA GLY A 397 -2.57 -21.42 3.45
C GLY A 397 -1.17 -20.84 3.33
N GLU A 398 -0.20 -21.73 3.53
CA GLU A 398 1.22 -21.40 3.47
C GLU A 398 1.65 -20.83 2.10
N LYS A 399 1.10 -21.33 0.99
CA LYS A 399 1.46 -20.89 -0.37
C LYS A 399 1.18 -19.41 -0.58
N GLU A 400 -0.02 -18.95 -0.21
CA GLU A 400 -0.44 -17.57 -0.38
C GLU A 400 0.36 -16.65 0.55
N ALA A 401 0.61 -17.08 1.78
CA ALA A 401 1.44 -16.33 2.73
C ALA A 401 2.86 -16.11 2.19
N LEU A 402 3.45 -17.11 1.51
CA LEU A 402 4.77 -16.98 0.88
C LEU A 402 4.76 -15.98 -0.29
N VAL A 403 3.75 -16.04 -1.15
CA VAL A 403 3.61 -15.08 -2.27
C VAL A 403 3.45 -13.66 -1.74
N GLN A 404 2.56 -13.45 -0.77
CA GLN A 404 2.31 -12.14 -0.18
C GLN A 404 3.53 -11.59 0.54
N ALA A 405 4.25 -12.43 1.30
CA ALA A 405 5.50 -12.06 1.94
C ALA A 405 6.57 -11.66 0.91
N MET A 406 6.66 -12.39 -0.21
CA MET A 406 7.59 -12.05 -1.30
C MET A 406 7.23 -10.71 -1.96
N MET A 407 5.95 -10.38 -2.10
CA MET A 407 5.53 -9.07 -2.59
C MET A 407 5.94 -7.93 -1.63
N VAL A 408 5.81 -8.13 -0.31
CA VAL A 408 6.31 -7.19 0.69
C VAL A 408 7.82 -7.02 0.59
N ILE A 409 8.57 -8.11 0.44
CA ILE A 409 10.03 -8.07 0.25
C ILE A 409 10.42 -7.30 -1.02
N ASN A 410 9.63 -7.42 -2.09
CA ASN A 410 9.86 -6.66 -3.31
C ASN A 410 9.68 -5.15 -3.08
N TRP A 411 8.66 -4.75 -2.33
CA TRP A 411 8.52 -3.36 -1.90
C TRP A 411 9.73 -2.91 -1.07
N LEU A 412 10.15 -3.69 -0.07
CA LEU A 412 11.34 -3.41 0.75
C LEU A 412 12.61 -3.29 -0.09
N SER A 413 12.76 -4.07 -1.17
CA SER A 413 13.93 -4.00 -2.05
C SER A 413 14.07 -2.67 -2.79
N MET A 414 12.95 -1.96 -2.99
CA MET A 414 12.85 -0.68 -3.70
C MET A 414 12.90 0.54 -2.76
N LEU A 415 13.01 0.32 -1.46
CA LEU A 415 13.41 1.32 -0.47
C LEU A 415 14.95 1.40 -0.40
#